data_AF-A0A229NZ01-F1
#
_entry.id   AF-A0A229NZ01-F1
#
_cell.length_a   1.000
_cell.length_b   1.000
_cell.length_c   1.000
_cell.angle_alpha   90.00
_cell.angle_beta   90.00
_cell.angle_gamma   90.00
#
_symmetry.space_group_name_H-M   'P 1'
#
loop_
_entity.id
_entity.type
_entity.pdbx_description
1 polymer ?
#
loop_
_entity_poly.entity_id
_entity_poly.type
_entity_poly.pdbx_seq_one_letter_code
_entity_poly.pdbx_strand_id
1 'polypeptide(L)'
;MRPRRKRKSGAAAPENHERWLITYSDLITLLLIFFVVLYAMSQLDVKKYEVLAQSLQSQFAKSDSVIQGGQGLPGELLDNSTRTSPPSTPGAMATETPQQQLKRLQEEELQNLLKVIQTYIKENKLQDKVDVEDTPKGIAIRLNDLFLFDLGKAQLKQEATPVLDKLSTLLRSLDNVISIEGHTDNLPINPGGQYSDNWDLSAARSLSVLHYFIDESKLAPGKFEIAGYADTRPVTSNETEAGRSKNRRVEITVLRASTDSALK
;
A
#
# COMPACT_ATOMS: atom_id res chain seq x y z
N MET A 1 -5.62 -29.78 88.66
CA MET A 1 -6.09 -30.14 87.30
C MET A 1 -5.41 -29.23 86.28
N ARG A 2 -4.35 -29.71 85.62
CA ARG A 2 -3.79 -29.18 84.36
C ARG A 2 -2.98 -30.30 83.69
N PRO A 3 -3.51 -31.00 82.68
CA PRO A 3 -2.72 -31.96 81.95
C PRO A 3 -1.98 -31.29 80.79
N ARG A 4 -0.68 -31.52 80.80
CA ARG A 4 0.38 -31.16 79.87
C ARG A 4 0.05 -31.67 78.45
N ARG A 5 -0.09 -30.74 77.49
CA ARG A 5 -0.31 -31.05 76.06
C ARG A 5 0.96 -31.68 75.47
N LYS A 6 0.89 -32.97 75.12
CA LYS A 6 1.92 -33.72 74.39
C LYS A 6 2.15 -33.06 73.00
N ARG A 7 3.40 -32.67 72.70
CA ARG A 7 3.87 -32.44 71.32
C ARG A 7 3.86 -33.79 70.60
N LYS A 8 3.06 -33.92 69.54
CA LYS A 8 3.20 -35.01 68.57
C LYS A 8 4.34 -34.66 67.61
N SER A 9 5.16 -35.69 67.41
CA SER A 9 6.31 -35.82 66.52
C SER A 9 6.03 -35.38 65.08
N GLY A 10 7.02 -34.74 64.46
CA GLY A 10 7.05 -34.51 63.02
C GLY A 10 7.08 -35.84 62.26
N ALA A 11 6.13 -36.00 61.34
CA ALA A 11 6.25 -36.96 60.26
C ALA A 11 7.08 -36.29 59.14
N ALA A 12 8.15 -36.95 58.72
CA ALA A 12 8.93 -36.56 57.56
C ALA A 12 8.02 -36.49 56.32
N ALA A 13 8.08 -35.38 55.58
CA ALA A 13 7.45 -35.26 54.28
C ALA A 13 8.14 -36.21 53.29
N PRO A 14 7.42 -36.90 52.39
CA PRO A 14 8.03 -37.73 51.37
C PRO A 14 8.86 -36.85 50.42
N GLU A 15 10.10 -37.24 50.16
CA GLU A 15 10.99 -36.59 49.21
C GLU A 15 10.35 -36.55 47.81
N ASN A 16 10.28 -35.35 47.22
CA ASN A 16 9.72 -35.09 45.90
C ASN A 16 10.62 -35.66 44.78
N HIS A 17 10.47 -36.95 44.48
CA HIS A 17 11.19 -37.67 43.43
C HIS A 17 10.74 -37.29 42.00
N GLU A 18 9.83 -36.33 41.82
CA GLU A 18 9.29 -35.92 40.51
C GLU A 18 9.90 -34.60 39.98
N ARG A 19 10.84 -33.99 40.72
CA ARG A 19 11.47 -32.72 40.28
C ARG A 19 12.31 -32.85 39.01
N TRP A 20 12.89 -34.03 38.76
CA TRP A 20 13.66 -34.29 37.54
C TRP A 20 12.76 -34.35 36.29
N LEU A 21 11.50 -34.75 36.45
CA LEU A 21 10.50 -34.80 35.38
C LEU A 21 10.12 -33.39 34.91
N ILE A 22 10.15 -32.40 35.81
CA ILE A 22 9.89 -31.00 35.48
C ILE A 22 11.01 -30.45 34.60
N THR A 23 12.29 -30.70 34.94
CA THR A 23 13.43 -30.27 34.12
C THR A 23 13.54 -31.00 32.79
N TYR A 24 13.13 -32.28 32.76
CA TYR A 24 13.06 -33.06 31.52
C TYR A 24 11.96 -32.56 30.59
N SER A 25 10.79 -32.23 31.15
CA SER A 25 9.68 -31.66 30.38
C SER A 25 10.06 -30.29 29.80
N ASP A 26 10.76 -29.45 30.57
CA ASP A 26 11.26 -28.15 30.10
C ASP A 26 12.24 -28.31 28.92
N LEU A 27 13.19 -29.25 29.01
CA LEU A 27 14.14 -29.55 27.93
C LEU A 27 13.43 -29.99 26.65
N ILE A 28 12.43 -30.86 26.74
CA ILE A 28 11.64 -31.29 25.57
C ILE A 28 10.88 -30.11 24.96
N THR A 29 10.27 -29.26 25.78
CA THR A 29 9.54 -28.09 25.26
C THR A 29 10.47 -27.06 24.63
N LEU A 30 11.67 -26.84 25.18
CA LEU A 30 12.67 -25.98 24.57
C LEU A 30 13.17 -26.54 23.23
N LEU A 31 13.38 -27.85 23.15
CA LEU A 31 13.74 -28.52 21.90
C LEU A 31 12.63 -28.41 20.85
N LEU A 32 11.38 -28.60 21.25
CA LEU A 32 10.21 -28.45 20.37
C LEU A 32 10.10 -27.01 19.84
N ILE A 33 10.18 -26.02 20.72
CA ILE A 33 10.14 -24.60 20.34
C ILE A 33 11.31 -24.27 19.40
N PHE A 34 12.51 -24.79 19.67
CA PHE A 34 13.67 -24.61 18.81
C PHE A 34 13.44 -25.16 17.39
N PHE A 35 12.89 -26.37 17.26
CA PHE A 35 12.56 -26.94 15.94
C PHE A 35 11.43 -26.20 15.23
N VAL A 36 10.43 -25.70 15.96
CA VAL A 36 9.35 -24.86 15.38
C VAL A 36 9.92 -23.54 14.84
N VAL A 37 10.84 -22.90 15.57
CA VAL A 37 11.52 -21.67 15.11
C VAL A 37 12.40 -21.96 13.89
N LEU A 38 13.18 -23.04 13.91
CA LEU A 38 13.99 -23.44 12.75
C LEU A 38 13.13 -23.76 11.52
N TYR A 39 11.99 -24.44 11.71
CA TYR A 39 11.05 -24.71 10.62
C TYR A 39 10.47 -23.41 10.05
N ALA A 40 10.12 -22.44 10.90
CA ALA A 40 9.63 -21.13 10.48
C ALA A 40 10.69 -20.32 9.71
N MET A 41 11.97 -20.46 10.05
CA MET A 41 13.09 -19.82 9.33
C MET A 41 13.53 -20.59 8.08
N SER A 42 13.25 -21.89 7.98
CA SER A 42 13.69 -22.73 6.85
C SER A 42 12.95 -22.45 5.55
N GLN A 43 11.80 -21.77 5.61
CA GLN A 43 11.12 -21.24 4.42
C GLN A 43 11.74 -19.89 4.04
N LEU A 44 13.05 -19.88 3.78
CA LEU A 44 13.65 -18.77 3.03
C LEU A 44 13.14 -18.89 1.60
N ASP A 45 12.16 -18.06 1.28
CA ASP A 45 11.56 -17.95 -0.03
C ASP A 45 12.64 -17.55 -1.04
N VAL A 46 13.16 -18.54 -1.79
CA VAL A 46 14.23 -18.36 -2.78
C VAL A 46 13.88 -17.24 -3.76
N LYS A 47 12.58 -17.04 -4.05
CA LYS A 47 12.11 -15.96 -4.92
C LYS A 47 12.30 -14.59 -4.29
N LYS A 48 12.12 -14.43 -2.98
CA LYS A 48 12.39 -13.15 -2.29
C LYS A 48 13.87 -12.85 -2.24
N TYR A 49 14.71 -13.87 -2.05
CA TYR A 49 16.16 -13.72 -2.09
C TYR A 49 16.66 -13.37 -3.50
N GLU A 50 16.05 -13.95 -4.53
CA GLU A 50 16.36 -13.65 -5.92
C GLU A 50 15.90 -12.24 -6.31
N VAL A 51 14.71 -11.81 -5.89
CA VAL A 51 14.23 -10.43 -6.08
C VAL A 51 15.12 -9.43 -5.34
N LEU A 52 15.56 -9.75 -4.11
CA LEU A 52 16.50 -8.92 -3.36
C LEU A 52 17.86 -8.86 -4.06
N ALA A 53 18.41 -9.99 -4.50
CA ALA A 53 19.68 -10.05 -5.22
C ALA A 53 19.61 -9.29 -6.55
N GLN A 54 18.51 -9.42 -7.29
CA GLN A 54 18.27 -8.67 -8.52
C GLN A 54 18.12 -7.18 -8.25
N SER A 55 17.41 -6.78 -7.19
CA SER A 55 17.27 -5.38 -6.81
C SER A 55 18.61 -4.77 -6.39
N LEU A 56 19.43 -5.50 -5.61
CA LEU A 56 20.74 -5.07 -5.17
C LEU A 56 21.72 -4.99 -6.34
N GLN A 57 21.75 -6.00 -7.21
CA GLN A 57 22.54 -5.99 -8.44
C GLN A 57 22.12 -4.85 -9.37
N SER A 58 20.82 -4.58 -9.49
CA SER A 58 20.32 -3.47 -10.29
C SER A 58 20.67 -2.11 -9.68
N GLN A 59 20.82 -1.99 -8.36
CA GLN A 59 21.28 -0.76 -7.70
C GLN A 59 22.80 -0.59 -7.82
N PHE A 60 23.59 -1.67 -7.75
CA PHE A 60 25.04 -1.62 -7.99
C PHE A 60 25.41 -1.46 -9.47
N ALA A 61 24.59 -1.96 -10.39
CA ALA A 61 24.75 -1.72 -11.82
C ALA A 61 24.25 -0.33 -12.26
N LYS A 62 23.36 0.27 -11.46
CA LYS A 62 22.77 1.60 -11.70
C LYS A 62 23.33 2.68 -10.76
N SER A 63 24.29 2.33 -9.90
CA SER A 63 25.13 3.33 -9.23
C SER A 63 26.09 3.87 -10.28
N ASP A 64 25.61 4.91 -10.98
CA ASP A 64 26.44 5.80 -11.76
C ASP A 64 27.66 6.17 -10.94
N SER A 65 28.83 5.87 -11.47
CA SER A 65 30.09 6.41 -11.01
C SER A 65 29.93 7.92 -10.85
N VAL A 66 30.18 8.46 -9.65
CA VAL A 66 30.14 9.90 -9.33
C VAL A 66 31.15 10.72 -10.18
N ILE A 67 32.01 10.06 -10.97
CA ILE A 67 32.90 10.69 -11.93
C ILE A 67 32.34 10.49 -13.34
N GLN A 68 31.92 11.60 -13.97
CA GLN A 68 31.44 11.62 -15.34
C GLN A 68 32.55 11.19 -16.31
N GLY A 69 32.48 9.92 -16.75
CA GLY A 69 33.34 9.34 -17.79
C GLY A 69 34.19 8.12 -17.39
N GLY A 70 34.09 7.60 -16.17
CA GLY A 70 34.83 6.40 -15.76
C GLY A 70 33.92 5.17 -15.69
N GLN A 71 34.21 4.12 -16.48
CA GLN A 71 33.63 2.79 -16.23
C GLN A 71 33.94 2.38 -14.79
N GLY A 72 32.89 2.21 -13.97
CA GLY A 72 33.02 1.72 -12.60
C GLY A 72 33.76 0.38 -12.60
N LEU A 73 34.79 0.28 -11.76
CA LEU A 73 35.59 -0.94 -11.62
C LEU A 73 34.69 -2.13 -11.27
N PRO A 74 34.66 -3.19 -12.09
CA PRO A 74 34.24 -4.50 -11.63
C PRO A 74 35.28 -4.96 -10.60
N GLY A 75 34.82 -5.35 -9.40
CA GLY A 75 35.66 -6.04 -8.44
C GLY A 75 36.20 -7.34 -9.02
N GLU A 76 37.40 -7.28 -9.58
CA GLU A 76 38.18 -8.43 -10.03
C GLU A 76 38.71 -9.16 -8.79
N LEU A 77 38.04 -10.25 -8.42
CA LEU A 77 38.67 -11.34 -7.70
C LEU A 77 39.01 -12.44 -8.72
N LEU A 78 40.27 -12.45 -9.13
CA LEU A 78 41.13 -13.62 -9.42
C LEU A 78 40.42 -14.85 -10.01
N ASP A 79 40.57 -15.11 -11.31
CA ASP A 79 41.33 -16.29 -11.76
C ASP A 79 41.68 -16.20 -13.26
N ASN A 80 42.95 -16.48 -13.55
CA ASN A 80 43.58 -16.45 -14.85
C ASN A 80 43.50 -17.85 -15.48
N SER A 81 42.70 -18.04 -16.53
CA SER A 81 43.00 -18.98 -17.63
C SER A 81 41.93 -18.94 -18.73
N THR A 82 42.32 -18.37 -19.86
CA THR A 82 42.09 -18.92 -21.21
C THR A 82 40.83 -19.78 -21.41
N ARG A 83 39.71 -19.15 -21.79
CA ARG A 83 38.80 -19.70 -22.81
C ARG A 83 38.27 -18.58 -23.70
N THR A 84 38.94 -18.46 -24.84
CA THR A 84 38.37 -18.10 -26.14
C THR A 84 36.85 -17.95 -26.16
N SER A 85 36.41 -16.71 -26.36
CA SER A 85 35.04 -16.40 -26.75
C SER A 85 34.69 -17.15 -28.04
N PRO A 86 33.62 -17.98 -28.07
CA PRO A 86 32.93 -18.26 -29.33
C PRO A 86 32.15 -17.01 -29.75
N PRO A 87 31.94 -16.83 -31.06
CA PRO A 87 31.48 -15.58 -31.64
C PRO A 87 30.06 -15.23 -31.21
N SER A 88 29.84 -13.93 -31.12
CA SER A 88 28.57 -13.23 -30.98
C SER A 88 27.48 -13.91 -31.81
N THR A 89 26.55 -14.59 -31.13
CA THR A 89 25.24 -14.86 -31.72
C THR A 89 24.44 -13.58 -31.59
N PRO A 90 24.02 -12.92 -32.69
CA PRO A 90 23.07 -11.82 -32.62
C PRO A 90 21.69 -12.43 -32.38
N GLY A 91 21.26 -12.51 -31.12
CA GLY A 91 19.96 -13.11 -30.83
C GLY A 91 19.82 -13.67 -29.43
N ALA A 92 19.82 -12.80 -28.43
CA ALA A 92 19.08 -13.06 -27.21
C ALA A 92 18.47 -11.73 -26.76
N MET A 93 17.49 -11.23 -27.54
CA MET A 93 16.42 -10.46 -26.94
C MET A 93 15.89 -11.36 -25.82
N ALA A 94 16.14 -11.02 -24.56
CA ALA A 94 15.44 -11.63 -23.45
C ALA A 94 13.95 -11.47 -23.80
N THR A 95 13.32 -12.57 -24.22
CA THR A 95 11.93 -12.52 -24.68
C THR A 95 11.14 -12.26 -23.42
N GLU A 96 10.69 -11.01 -23.28
CA GLU A 96 9.96 -10.57 -22.11
C GLU A 96 8.76 -11.48 -21.97
N THR A 97 8.55 -12.00 -20.76
CA THR A 97 7.40 -12.86 -20.52
C THR A 97 6.12 -12.08 -20.85
N PRO A 98 5.06 -12.73 -21.35
CA PRO A 98 3.78 -12.05 -21.63
C PRO A 98 3.27 -11.24 -20.43
N GLN A 99 3.56 -11.68 -19.20
CA GLN A 99 3.23 -10.97 -17.97
C GLN A 99 4.05 -9.68 -17.78
N GLN A 100 5.34 -9.67 -18.09
CA GLN A 100 6.16 -8.47 -18.03
C GLN A 100 5.73 -7.45 -19.09
N GLN A 101 5.38 -7.92 -20.29
CA GLN A 101 4.90 -7.05 -21.35
C GLN A 101 3.57 -6.39 -20.98
N LEU A 102 2.62 -7.16 -20.43
CA LEU A 102 1.35 -6.62 -19.95
C LEU A 102 1.56 -5.57 -18.85
N LYS A 103 2.43 -5.85 -17.87
CA LYS A 103 2.74 -4.90 -16.78
C LYS A 103 3.31 -3.59 -17.30
N ARG A 104 4.19 -3.62 -18.30
CA ARG A 104 4.72 -2.39 -18.91
C ARG A 104 3.66 -1.60 -19.65
N LEU A 105 2.81 -2.26 -20.44
CA LEU A 105 1.70 -1.60 -21.13
C LEU A 105 0.77 -0.90 -20.13
N GLN A 106 0.43 -1.58 -19.03
CA GLN A 106 -0.38 -0.99 -17.95
C GLN A 106 0.32 0.21 -17.30
N GLU A 107 1.63 0.14 -17.07
CA GLU A 107 2.39 1.27 -16.52
C GLU A 107 2.43 2.45 -17.50
N GLU A 108 2.63 2.20 -18.80
CA GLU A 108 2.57 3.22 -19.84
C GLU A 108 1.20 3.90 -19.91
N GLU A 109 0.11 3.15 -19.75
CA GLU A 109 -1.25 3.69 -19.66
C GLU A 109 -1.44 4.60 -18.44
N LEU A 110 -0.93 4.20 -17.27
CA LEU A 110 -0.98 5.02 -16.05
C LEU A 110 -0.16 6.31 -16.19
N GLN A 111 1.03 6.24 -16.78
CA GLN A 111 1.86 7.43 -17.02
C GLN A 111 1.21 8.38 -18.02
N ASN A 112 0.56 7.83 -19.07
CA ASN A 112 -0.22 8.63 -20.01
C ASN A 112 -1.42 9.30 -19.32
N LEU A 113 -2.15 8.55 -18.48
CA LEU A 113 -3.25 9.08 -17.67
C LEU A 113 -2.78 10.28 -16.81
N LEU A 114 -1.70 10.10 -16.05
CA LEU A 114 -1.11 11.16 -15.22
C LEU A 114 -0.82 12.40 -16.06
N LYS A 115 -0.16 12.24 -17.21
CA LYS A 115 0.18 13.36 -18.10
C LYS A 115 -1.07 14.09 -18.61
N VAL A 116 -2.08 13.34 -19.06
CA VAL A 116 -3.33 13.92 -19.57
C VAL A 116 -4.06 14.71 -18.48
N ILE A 117 -4.10 14.18 -17.25
CA ILE A 117 -4.73 14.87 -16.12
C ILE A 117 -3.94 16.12 -15.73
N GLN A 118 -2.60 16.05 -15.66
CA GLN A 118 -1.75 17.21 -15.38
C GLN A 118 -1.96 18.34 -16.39
N THR A 119 -2.00 18.00 -17.69
CA THR A 119 -2.31 18.97 -18.75
C THR A 119 -3.69 19.58 -18.56
N TYR A 120 -4.71 18.76 -18.32
CA TYR A 120 -6.08 19.24 -18.10
C TYR A 120 -6.20 20.18 -16.90
N ILE A 121 -5.55 19.85 -15.77
CA ILE A 121 -5.51 20.71 -14.57
C ILE A 121 -4.88 22.07 -14.91
N LYS A 122 -3.77 22.06 -15.65
CA LYS A 122 -3.05 23.29 -16.02
C LYS A 122 -3.85 24.18 -16.97
N GLU A 123 -4.45 23.60 -18.00
CA GLU A 123 -5.23 24.33 -19.02
C GLU A 123 -6.49 24.96 -18.44
N ASN A 124 -7.13 24.27 -17.50
CA ASN A 124 -8.39 24.72 -16.87
C ASN A 124 -8.18 25.49 -15.56
N LYS A 125 -6.93 25.79 -15.19
CA LYS A 125 -6.56 26.52 -13.96
C LYS A 125 -7.14 25.89 -12.67
N LEU A 126 -7.03 24.57 -12.57
CA LEU A 126 -7.60 23.78 -11.47
C LEU A 126 -6.57 23.43 -10.37
N GLN A 127 -5.37 24.01 -10.38
CA GLN A 127 -4.27 23.63 -9.48
C GLN A 127 -4.61 23.79 -7.98
N ASP A 128 -5.51 24.72 -7.65
CA ASP A 128 -5.96 24.94 -6.26
C ASP A 128 -7.05 23.95 -5.83
N LYS A 129 -7.63 23.21 -6.78
CA LYS A 129 -8.82 22.36 -6.60
C LYS A 129 -8.55 20.88 -6.80
N VAL A 130 -7.62 20.56 -7.69
CA VAL A 130 -7.30 19.19 -8.12
C VAL A 130 -5.78 19.03 -8.18
N ASP A 131 -5.30 17.97 -7.56
CA ASP A 131 -3.91 17.53 -7.58
C ASP A 131 -3.83 16.09 -8.10
N VAL A 132 -2.73 15.74 -8.74
CA VAL A 132 -2.50 14.39 -9.27
C VAL A 132 -1.07 13.95 -9.01
N GLU A 133 -0.92 12.75 -8.45
CA GLU A 133 0.36 12.21 -8.01
C GLU A 133 0.48 10.72 -8.40
N ASP A 134 1.67 10.29 -8.79
CA ASP A 134 2.00 8.87 -8.93
C ASP A 134 2.42 8.31 -7.57
N THR A 135 1.66 7.35 -7.07
CA THR A 135 1.89 6.70 -5.78
C THR A 135 2.20 5.22 -5.99
N PRO A 136 2.78 4.51 -5.01
CA PRO A 136 2.96 3.06 -5.12
C PRO A 136 1.65 2.29 -5.36
N LYS A 137 0.51 2.78 -4.86
CA LYS A 137 -0.83 2.20 -5.06
C LYS A 137 -1.33 2.40 -6.51
N GLY A 138 -0.92 3.47 -7.17
CA GLY A 138 -1.33 3.86 -8.51
C GLY A 138 -1.41 5.38 -8.68
N ILE A 139 -2.13 5.85 -9.68
CA ILE A 139 -2.29 7.29 -9.94
C ILE A 139 -3.40 7.83 -9.04
N ALA A 140 -3.05 8.68 -8.07
CA ALA A 140 -3.96 9.29 -7.12
C ALA A 140 -4.37 10.68 -7.58
N ILE A 141 -5.67 10.90 -7.73
CA ILE A 141 -6.27 12.17 -8.13
C ILE A 141 -7.00 12.72 -6.91
N ARG A 142 -6.49 13.79 -6.31
CA ARG A 142 -7.04 14.39 -5.09
C ARG A 142 -7.86 15.61 -5.45
N LEU A 143 -9.13 15.59 -5.10
CA LEU A 143 -10.06 16.70 -5.30
C LEU A 143 -10.37 17.34 -3.95
N ASN A 144 -10.22 18.66 -3.87
CA ASN A 144 -10.55 19.40 -2.66
C ASN A 144 -12.04 19.28 -2.32
N ASP A 145 -12.36 19.07 -1.05
CA ASP A 145 -13.73 18.92 -0.58
C ASP A 145 -14.62 20.14 -0.87
N LEU A 146 -14.11 21.36 -0.70
CA LEU A 146 -14.88 22.60 -0.93
C LEU A 146 -15.21 22.83 -2.40
N PHE A 147 -14.43 22.21 -3.29
CA PHE A 147 -14.72 22.21 -4.71
C PHE A 147 -15.85 21.23 -5.04
N LEU A 148 -15.86 20.05 -4.42
CA LEU A 148 -16.84 19.00 -4.67
C LEU A 148 -18.18 19.20 -3.93
N PHE A 149 -18.16 19.71 -2.71
CA PHE A 149 -19.29 19.71 -1.79
C PHE A 149 -19.41 21.04 -1.03
N ASP A 150 -20.62 21.30 -0.51
CA ASP A 150 -20.80 22.31 0.53
C ASP A 150 -20.36 21.75 1.90
N LEU A 151 -20.11 22.64 2.85
CA LEU A 151 -19.74 22.29 4.22
C LEU A 151 -20.77 21.33 4.86
N GLY A 152 -20.30 20.18 5.33
CA GLY A 152 -21.14 19.18 6.01
C GLY A 152 -22.14 18.46 5.11
N LYS A 153 -22.03 18.61 3.78
CA LYS A 153 -22.86 17.89 2.81
C LYS A 153 -22.04 16.89 2.00
N ALA A 154 -22.74 15.90 1.44
CA ALA A 154 -22.19 14.97 0.46
C ALA A 154 -22.84 15.11 -0.93
N GLN A 155 -23.70 16.11 -1.15
CA GLN A 155 -24.26 16.36 -2.48
C GLN A 155 -23.23 17.08 -3.36
N LEU A 156 -22.94 16.51 -4.53
CA LEU A 156 -21.98 17.09 -5.47
C LEU A 156 -22.47 18.44 -6.01
N LYS A 157 -21.54 19.40 -6.07
CA LYS A 157 -21.76 20.72 -6.67
C LYS A 157 -21.71 20.63 -8.20
N GLN A 158 -22.57 21.40 -8.88
CA GLN A 158 -22.57 21.47 -10.35
C GLN A 158 -21.24 21.96 -10.93
N GLU A 159 -20.48 22.77 -10.19
CA GLU A 159 -19.17 23.24 -10.61
C GLU A 159 -18.13 22.11 -10.75
N ALA A 160 -18.33 20.99 -10.04
CA ALA A 160 -17.44 19.84 -10.10
C ALA A 160 -17.72 18.91 -11.30
N THR A 161 -18.93 18.97 -11.85
CA THR A 161 -19.42 18.12 -12.96
C THR A 161 -18.44 18.07 -14.14
N PRO A 162 -17.91 19.19 -14.68
CA PRO A 162 -17.00 19.12 -15.83
C PRO A 162 -15.70 18.35 -15.55
N VAL A 163 -15.19 18.42 -14.33
CA VAL A 163 -13.99 17.68 -13.91
C VAL A 163 -14.32 16.19 -13.78
N LEU A 164 -15.44 15.85 -13.15
CA LEU A 164 -15.88 14.47 -13.01
C LEU A 164 -16.21 13.84 -14.38
N ASP A 165 -16.78 14.60 -15.32
CA ASP A 165 -17.01 14.15 -16.70
C ASP A 165 -15.70 13.85 -17.42
N LYS A 166 -14.71 14.73 -17.28
CA LYS A 166 -13.39 14.50 -17.86
C LYS A 166 -12.75 13.24 -17.28
N LEU A 167 -12.79 13.07 -15.96
CA LEU A 167 -12.29 11.87 -15.30
C LEU A 167 -13.04 10.63 -15.80
N SER A 168 -14.37 10.66 -15.86
CA SER A 168 -15.17 9.52 -16.32
C SER A 168 -14.79 9.05 -17.73
N THR A 169 -14.46 9.99 -18.62
CA THR A 169 -14.02 9.69 -19.99
C THR A 169 -12.67 8.98 -19.99
N LEU A 170 -11.73 9.42 -19.15
CA LEU A 170 -10.39 8.82 -19.04
C LEU A 170 -10.45 7.45 -18.37
N LEU A 171 -11.28 7.31 -17.33
CA LEU A 171 -11.44 6.06 -16.56
C LEU A 171 -12.15 4.96 -17.37
N ARG A 172 -12.99 5.33 -18.36
CA ARG A 172 -13.72 4.37 -19.18
C ARG A 172 -12.79 3.43 -19.97
N SER A 173 -11.69 3.95 -20.49
CA SER A 173 -10.74 3.20 -21.33
C SER A 173 -9.76 2.33 -20.54
N LEU A 174 -9.76 2.40 -19.21
CA LEU A 174 -8.81 1.68 -18.35
C LEU A 174 -9.47 0.43 -17.77
N ASP A 175 -8.75 -0.68 -17.73
CA ASP A 175 -9.23 -1.93 -17.11
C ASP A 175 -8.91 -2.03 -15.61
N ASN A 176 -8.26 -1.01 -15.07
CA ASN A 176 -7.90 -0.93 -13.66
C ASN A 176 -9.12 -0.77 -12.76
N VAL A 177 -9.01 -1.30 -11.53
CA VAL A 177 -9.94 -0.98 -10.44
C VAL A 177 -9.68 0.46 -9.97
N ILE A 178 -10.75 1.16 -9.62
CA ILE A 178 -10.75 2.56 -9.21
C ILE A 178 -11.19 2.63 -7.74
N SER A 179 -10.31 3.13 -6.89
CA SER A 179 -10.57 3.34 -5.47
C SER A 179 -11.01 4.77 -5.22
N ILE A 180 -12.15 4.98 -4.56
CA ILE A 180 -12.66 6.30 -4.16
C ILE A 180 -12.62 6.40 -2.64
N GLU A 181 -11.73 7.24 -2.13
CA GLU A 181 -11.45 7.39 -0.71
C GLU A 181 -11.84 8.80 -0.22
N GLY A 182 -12.73 8.86 0.77
CA GLY A 182 -13.21 10.11 1.35
C GLY A 182 -12.45 10.45 2.63
N HIS A 183 -12.07 11.70 2.80
CA HIS A 183 -11.33 12.17 3.96
C HIS A 183 -11.88 13.49 4.52
N THR A 184 -11.77 13.65 5.84
CA THR A 184 -12.14 14.88 6.56
C THR A 184 -10.91 15.47 7.25
N ASP A 185 -11.08 16.64 7.86
CA ASP A 185 -10.19 17.10 8.91
C ASP A 185 -10.60 16.51 10.27
N ASN A 186 -9.83 16.84 11.30
CA ASN A 186 -10.05 16.36 12.67
C ASN A 186 -11.11 17.17 13.45
N LEU A 187 -11.81 18.12 12.81
CA LEU A 187 -12.85 18.86 13.52
C LEU A 187 -14.11 17.98 13.59
N PRO A 188 -14.77 17.93 14.76
CA PRO A 188 -16.04 17.22 14.86
C PRO A 188 -17.08 17.94 14.01
N ILE A 189 -17.92 17.15 13.34
CA ILE A 189 -19.08 17.71 12.64
C ILE A 189 -20.12 18.22 13.65
N ASN A 190 -21.03 19.08 13.17
CA ASN A 190 -22.06 19.66 14.01
C ASN A 190 -22.98 18.58 14.61
N PRO A 191 -23.13 18.51 15.94
CA PRO A 191 -24.10 17.65 16.59
C PRO A 191 -25.52 17.99 16.11
N GLY A 192 -26.18 17.06 15.43
CA GLY A 192 -27.51 17.26 14.84
C GLY A 192 -27.52 17.58 13.33
N GLY A 193 -26.37 17.50 12.66
CA GLY A 193 -26.30 17.49 11.20
C GLY A 193 -26.89 16.21 10.57
N GLN A 194 -26.87 16.15 9.23
CA GLN A 194 -27.34 14.98 8.48
C GLN A 194 -26.50 13.72 8.76
N TYR A 195 -25.19 13.91 9.00
CA TYR A 195 -24.24 12.83 9.26
C TYR A 195 -23.96 12.76 10.75
N SER A 196 -23.67 11.55 11.23
CA SER A 196 -23.47 11.29 12.66
C SER A 196 -22.05 11.64 13.13
N ASP A 197 -21.05 11.37 12.29
CA ASP A 197 -19.64 11.69 12.52
C ASP A 197 -18.86 11.86 11.19
N ASN A 198 -17.55 12.04 11.30
CA ASN A 198 -16.66 12.14 10.13
C ASN A 198 -16.55 10.84 9.32
N TRP A 199 -16.80 9.67 9.92
CA TRP A 199 -16.81 8.41 9.19
C TRP A 199 -18.00 8.35 8.25
N ASP A 200 -19.18 8.68 8.76
CA ASP A 200 -20.43 8.74 8.00
C ASP A 200 -20.33 9.78 6.86
N LEU A 201 -19.85 11.00 7.17
CA LEU A 201 -19.66 12.04 6.16
C LEU A 201 -18.66 11.64 5.06
N SER A 202 -17.50 11.09 5.42
CA SER A 202 -16.50 10.69 4.44
C SER A 202 -16.97 9.53 3.56
N ALA A 203 -17.65 8.53 4.14
CA ALA A 203 -18.23 7.42 3.39
C ALA A 203 -19.33 7.88 2.43
N ALA A 204 -20.22 8.77 2.89
CA ALA A 204 -21.28 9.34 2.07
C ALA A 204 -20.72 10.13 0.87
N ARG A 205 -19.64 10.89 1.07
CA ARG A 205 -18.97 11.63 -0.02
C ARG A 205 -18.35 10.71 -1.06
N SER A 206 -17.66 9.65 -0.64
CA SER A 206 -17.17 8.62 -1.56
C SER A 206 -18.30 7.99 -2.35
N LEU A 207 -19.42 7.69 -1.69
CA LEU A 207 -20.60 7.11 -2.32
C LEU A 207 -21.25 8.06 -3.33
N SER A 208 -21.32 9.37 -3.05
CA SER A 208 -21.82 10.35 -4.02
C SER A 208 -20.98 10.43 -5.30
N VAL A 209 -19.65 10.36 -5.17
CA VAL A 209 -18.74 10.32 -6.33
C VAL A 209 -18.91 9.01 -7.10
N LEU A 210 -19.07 7.88 -6.41
CA LEU A 210 -19.39 6.61 -7.05
C LEU A 210 -20.70 6.68 -7.85
N HIS A 211 -21.77 7.19 -7.24
CA HIS A 211 -23.07 7.36 -7.90
C HIS A 211 -22.96 8.23 -9.14
N TYR A 212 -22.17 9.31 -9.09
CA TYR A 212 -21.92 10.11 -10.28
C TYR A 212 -21.36 9.26 -11.43
N PHE A 213 -20.33 8.46 -11.17
CA PHE A 213 -19.69 7.66 -12.21
C PHE A 213 -20.59 6.53 -12.75
N ILE A 214 -21.41 5.92 -11.91
CA ILE A 214 -22.31 4.83 -12.32
C ILE A 214 -23.57 5.40 -13.00
N ASP A 215 -24.23 6.37 -12.36
CA ASP A 215 -25.56 6.82 -12.73
C ASP A 215 -25.50 7.87 -13.84
N GLU A 216 -24.57 8.82 -13.79
CA GLU A 216 -24.42 9.86 -14.82
C GLU A 216 -23.49 9.38 -15.94
N SER A 217 -22.30 8.87 -15.60
CA SER A 217 -21.29 8.50 -16.61
C SER A 217 -21.38 7.07 -17.15
N LYS A 218 -22.29 6.25 -16.61
CA LYS A 218 -22.56 4.86 -17.04
C LYS A 218 -21.32 3.95 -17.02
N LEU A 219 -20.43 4.15 -16.05
CA LEU A 219 -19.28 3.26 -15.86
C LEU A 219 -19.72 1.97 -15.14
N ALA A 220 -19.06 0.86 -15.45
CA ALA A 220 -19.42 -0.44 -14.90
C ALA A 220 -19.20 -0.47 -13.36
N PRO A 221 -20.21 -0.85 -12.55
CA PRO A 221 -20.09 -0.84 -11.08
C PRO A 221 -18.92 -1.68 -10.55
N GLY A 222 -18.61 -2.80 -11.21
CA GLY A 222 -17.51 -3.69 -10.82
C GLY A 222 -16.10 -3.08 -10.97
N LYS A 223 -15.96 -1.88 -11.53
CA LYS A 223 -14.68 -1.17 -11.61
C LYS A 223 -14.33 -0.42 -10.33
N PHE A 224 -15.26 -0.27 -9.38
CA PHE A 224 -15.07 0.64 -8.26
C PHE A 224 -15.00 -0.05 -6.91
N GLU A 225 -14.14 0.46 -6.05
CA GLU A 225 -14.16 0.26 -4.60
C GLU A 225 -14.26 1.62 -3.90
N ILE A 226 -14.92 1.66 -2.73
CA ILE A 226 -15.06 2.90 -1.96
C ILE A 226 -14.62 2.70 -0.51
N ALA A 227 -14.12 3.77 0.08
CA ALA A 227 -13.83 3.84 1.51
C ALA A 227 -14.08 5.27 2.04
N GLY A 228 -14.46 5.36 3.31
CA GLY A 228 -14.41 6.60 4.08
C GLY A 228 -13.38 6.44 5.20
N TYR A 229 -12.44 7.36 5.31
CA TYR A 229 -11.34 7.30 6.29
C TYR A 229 -11.42 8.37 7.38
N ALA A 230 -12.45 9.20 7.37
CA ALA A 230 -12.54 10.35 8.28
C ALA A 230 -11.21 11.14 8.28
N ASP A 231 -10.69 11.44 9.46
CA ASP A 231 -9.45 12.19 9.73
C ASP A 231 -8.22 11.31 9.96
N THR A 232 -8.35 9.99 9.78
CA THR A 232 -7.30 9.02 10.15
C THR A 232 -6.11 8.97 9.18
N ARG A 233 -6.24 9.57 7.99
CA ARG A 233 -5.21 9.63 6.95
C ARG A 233 -4.96 11.07 6.48
N PRO A 234 -4.41 11.94 7.34
CA PRO A 234 -4.09 13.31 6.97
C PRO A 234 -2.89 13.34 6.02
N VAL A 235 -2.95 14.19 4.99
CA VAL A 235 -1.81 14.49 4.10
C VAL A 235 -0.91 15.59 4.65
N THR A 236 -1.43 16.38 5.60
CA THR A 236 -0.70 17.47 6.26
C THR A 236 -1.22 17.72 7.68
N SER A 237 -0.55 18.58 8.44
CA SER A 237 -0.96 18.90 9.81
C SER A 237 -2.37 19.51 9.87
N ASN A 238 -3.18 19.06 10.82
CA ASN A 238 -4.51 19.61 11.09
C ASN A 238 -4.49 20.89 11.96
N GLU A 239 -3.30 21.38 12.34
CA GLU A 239 -3.16 22.54 13.22
C GLU A 239 -3.59 23.85 12.54
N THR A 240 -3.43 23.95 11.22
CA THR A 240 -3.75 25.16 10.45
C THR A 240 -4.98 24.95 9.57
N GLU A 241 -5.72 26.03 9.27
CA GLU A 241 -6.88 25.93 8.36
C GLU A 241 -6.46 25.53 6.94
N ALA A 242 -5.31 26.01 6.48
CA ALA A 242 -4.75 25.59 5.21
C ALA A 242 -4.47 24.08 5.18
N GLY A 243 -3.95 23.53 6.28
CA GLY A 243 -3.70 22.10 6.41
C GLY A 243 -4.98 21.27 6.45
N ARG A 244 -5.96 21.68 7.28
CA ARG A 244 -7.29 21.06 7.33
C ARG A 244 -7.99 21.06 5.96
N SER A 245 -7.92 22.18 5.24
CA SER A 245 -8.49 22.28 3.89
C SER A 245 -7.89 21.29 2.91
N LYS A 246 -6.60 20.96 3.01
CA LYS A 246 -5.96 19.91 2.20
C LYS A 246 -6.36 18.50 2.64
N ASN A 247 -6.59 18.29 3.93
CA ASN A 247 -7.01 16.99 4.47
C ASN A 247 -8.45 16.66 4.08
N ARG A 248 -9.34 17.65 4.03
CA ARG A 248 -10.70 17.54 3.48
C ARG A 248 -10.63 17.34 1.95
N ARG A 249 -10.69 16.10 1.51
CA ARG A 249 -10.55 15.73 0.10
C ARG A 249 -11.27 14.43 -0.23
N VAL A 250 -11.55 14.22 -1.50
CA VAL A 250 -11.81 12.89 -2.06
C VAL A 250 -10.64 12.51 -2.94
N GLU A 251 -10.08 11.33 -2.71
CA GLU A 251 -8.99 10.76 -3.48
C GLU A 251 -9.54 9.66 -4.38
N ILE A 252 -9.35 9.81 -5.70
CA ILE A 252 -9.71 8.83 -6.70
C ILE A 252 -8.41 8.21 -7.20
N THR A 253 -8.15 6.96 -6.84
CA THR A 253 -6.93 6.25 -7.23
C THR A 253 -7.23 5.23 -8.32
N VAL A 254 -6.55 5.34 -9.47
CA VAL A 254 -6.51 4.26 -10.45
C VAL A 254 -5.47 3.26 -10.00
N LEU A 255 -5.91 2.08 -9.54
CA LEU A 255 -5.05 1.10 -8.90
C LEU A 255 -4.10 0.48 -9.91
N ARG A 256 -2.82 0.47 -9.58
CA ARG A 256 -1.82 -0.32 -10.30
C ARG A 256 -2.14 -1.79 -10.08
N ALA A 257 -2.21 -2.57 -11.17
CA ALA A 257 -2.53 -3.99 -11.07
C ALA A 257 -1.51 -4.70 -10.16
N SER A 258 -1.96 -5.16 -8.99
CA SER A 258 -1.15 -5.99 -8.12
C SER A 258 -1.00 -7.38 -8.76
N THR A 259 0.15 -8.02 -8.57
CA THR A 259 0.43 -9.35 -9.12
C THR A 259 -0.60 -10.43 -8.67
N ASP A 260 -1.38 -10.16 -7.62
CA ASP A 260 -2.47 -11.03 -7.14
C ASP A 260 -3.78 -10.90 -7.91
N SER A 261 -4.01 -9.78 -8.61
CA SER A 261 -5.27 -9.55 -9.32
C SER A 261 -5.40 -10.39 -10.61
N ALA A 262 -4.31 -11.03 -11.06
CA ALA A 262 -4.29 -11.91 -12.22
C ALA A 262 -4.72 -13.37 -11.92
N LEU A 263 -5.16 -13.65 -10.68
CA LEU A 263 -5.55 -14.99 -10.22
C LEU A 263 -7.06 -15.15 -9.93
N LYS A 264 -7.90 -14.21 -10.37
CA LYS A 264 -9.36 -14.35 -10.30
C LYS A 264 -9.98 -14.49 -11.68
#